data_AF-A0A8H8TUU8-F1
#
_entry.id   AF-A0A8H8TUU8-F1
#
_cell.length_a   1.000
_cell.length_b   1.000
_cell.length_c   1.000
_cell.angle_alpha   90.00
_cell.angle_beta   90.00
_cell.angle_gamma   90.00
#
_symmetry.space_group_name_H-M   'P 1'
#
loop_
_entity.id
_entity.type
_entity.pdbx_description
1 polymer ?
#
loop_
_entity_poly.entity_id
_entity_poly.type
_entity_poly.pdbx_seq_one_letter_code
_entity_poly.pdbx_strand_id
1 'polypeptide(L)'
;MPSVSSLNPFAKRDSHPAQAIWTYKILTVISWLLSAIVGYLGHLFSHNDSYVQAAAGVGSHFILNNLLNFAFVMLFVRSYFVWSEIFLIINFFNLSSLYFRHNTHPRFIHIPATSGPLAWTFVALYWNGAIAVGAKNLPARIVANIFIWGILVYGGFFLVAYKDYTMGFALSILAASLGVGQFLTKAFALQWIFAFVVMAVLFLSTLVIAVPGIFGKEISFRRDTEGAVVSADQERAPLLDDA
;
A
#
# COMPACT_ATOMS: atom_id res chain seq x y z
N MET A 1 -2.26 -33.88 -10.73
CA MET A 1 -2.25 -32.61 -9.96
C MET A 1 -3.28 -31.69 -10.58
N PRO A 2 -4.14 -30.99 -9.81
CA PRO A 2 -5.03 -30.01 -10.41
C PRO A 2 -4.17 -28.90 -11.05
N SER A 3 -4.48 -28.52 -12.29
CA SER A 3 -3.70 -27.52 -13.03
C SER A 3 -3.66 -26.21 -12.25
N VAL A 4 -2.59 -25.44 -12.41
CA VAL A 4 -2.47 -24.09 -11.81
C VAL A 4 -3.68 -23.21 -12.19
N SER A 5 -4.28 -23.42 -13.37
CA SER A 5 -5.52 -22.77 -13.78
C SER A 5 -6.73 -23.08 -12.88
N SER A 6 -6.76 -24.22 -12.19
CA SER A 6 -7.82 -24.56 -11.22
C SER A 6 -7.79 -23.70 -9.94
N LEU A 7 -6.66 -23.04 -9.68
CA LEU A 7 -6.50 -22.07 -8.58
C LEU A 7 -7.04 -20.69 -8.95
N ASN A 8 -7.31 -20.45 -10.24
CA ASN A 8 -7.84 -19.17 -10.69
C ASN A 8 -9.26 -18.96 -10.14
N PRO A 9 -9.49 -17.96 -9.28
CA PRO A 9 -10.82 -17.68 -8.73
C PRO A 9 -11.81 -17.28 -9.82
N PHE A 10 -11.34 -16.72 -10.94
CA PHE A 10 -12.17 -16.30 -12.08
C PHE A 10 -12.61 -17.46 -12.98
N ALA A 11 -12.05 -18.65 -12.79
CA ALA A 11 -12.52 -19.86 -13.48
C ALA A 11 -13.83 -20.41 -12.89
N LYS A 12 -14.26 -19.92 -11.71
CA LYS A 12 -15.45 -20.40 -10.98
C LYS A 12 -16.55 -19.33 -10.99
N ARG A 13 -17.23 -19.18 -12.13
CA ARG A 13 -18.26 -18.12 -12.32
C ARG A 13 -19.48 -18.26 -11.40
N ASP A 14 -19.78 -19.46 -10.93
CA ASP A 14 -21.05 -19.75 -10.22
C ASP A 14 -20.95 -19.62 -8.68
N SER A 15 -19.80 -19.24 -8.13
CA SER A 15 -19.60 -19.19 -6.68
C SER A 15 -20.09 -17.91 -5.99
N HIS A 16 -20.55 -16.90 -6.74
CA HIS A 16 -20.91 -15.59 -6.17
C HIS A 16 -22.21 -15.01 -6.76
N PRO A 17 -23.08 -14.41 -5.93
CA PRO A 17 -24.31 -13.78 -6.42
C PRO A 17 -24.00 -12.55 -7.29
N ALA A 18 -24.79 -12.33 -8.34
CA ALA A 18 -24.59 -11.23 -9.29
C ALA A 18 -24.53 -9.85 -8.61
N GLN A 19 -25.32 -9.64 -7.56
CA GLN A 19 -25.31 -8.41 -6.78
C GLN A 19 -23.94 -8.13 -6.16
N ALA A 20 -23.28 -9.12 -5.57
CA ALA A 20 -21.95 -8.95 -4.99
C ALA A 20 -20.93 -8.56 -6.07
N ILE A 21 -20.99 -9.19 -7.25
CA ILE A 21 -20.13 -8.86 -8.39
C ILE A 21 -20.32 -7.41 -8.82
N TRP A 22 -21.56 -6.93 -8.93
CA TRP A 22 -21.86 -5.53 -9.24
C TRP A 22 -21.33 -4.57 -8.18
N THR A 23 -21.55 -4.88 -6.90
CA THR A 23 -21.02 -4.08 -5.79
C THR A 23 -19.50 -3.94 -5.87
N TYR A 24 -18.76 -5.05 -6.08
CA TYR A 24 -17.31 -4.99 -6.20
C TYR A 24 -16.84 -4.17 -7.40
N LYS A 25 -17.49 -4.30 -8.56
CA LYS A 25 -17.16 -3.50 -9.76
C LYS A 25 -17.34 -2.01 -9.49
N ILE A 26 -18.48 -1.62 -8.94
CA ILE A 26 -18.80 -0.22 -8.64
C ILE A 26 -17.83 0.35 -7.61
N LEU A 27 -17.64 -0.34 -6.49
CA LEU A 27 -16.74 0.13 -5.42
C LEU A 27 -15.30 0.24 -5.89
N THR A 28 -14.82 -0.70 -6.71
CA THR A 28 -13.44 -0.66 -7.24
C THR A 28 -13.25 0.52 -8.19
N VAL A 29 -14.23 0.78 -9.07
CA VAL A 29 -14.16 1.93 -9.99
C VAL A 29 -14.24 3.24 -9.22
N ILE A 30 -15.14 3.36 -8.24
CA ILE A 30 -15.27 4.57 -7.42
C ILE A 30 -14.00 4.80 -6.60
N SER A 31 -13.45 3.77 -5.94
CA SER A 31 -12.24 3.93 -5.14
C SER A 31 -11.03 4.33 -6.00
N TRP A 32 -10.91 3.76 -7.20
CA TRP A 32 -9.87 4.15 -8.15
C TRP A 32 -10.06 5.60 -8.64
N LEU A 33 -11.29 6.00 -9.01
CA LEU A 33 -11.58 7.36 -9.45
C LEU A 33 -11.33 8.38 -8.33
N LEU A 34 -11.72 8.08 -7.09
CA LEU A 34 -11.41 8.94 -5.95
C LEU A 34 -9.89 9.08 -5.76
N SER A 35 -9.15 7.97 -5.84
CA SER A 35 -7.68 7.97 -5.76
C SER A 35 -7.03 8.79 -6.87
N ALA A 36 -7.49 8.65 -8.12
CA ALA A 36 -6.90 9.32 -9.27
C ALA A 36 -7.30 10.81 -9.34
N ILE A 37 -8.59 11.12 -9.17
CA ILE A 37 -9.12 12.48 -9.33
C ILE A 37 -8.78 13.33 -8.10
N VAL A 38 -9.12 12.87 -6.90
CA VAL A 38 -8.92 13.66 -5.67
C VAL A 38 -7.46 13.59 -5.23
N GLY A 39 -6.85 12.41 -5.34
CA GLY A 39 -5.48 12.19 -4.88
C GLY A 39 -4.41 12.80 -5.76
N TYR A 40 -4.55 12.70 -7.09
CA TYR A 40 -3.50 13.09 -8.03
C TYR A 40 -3.90 14.29 -8.90
N LEU A 41 -4.97 14.19 -9.68
CA LEU A 41 -5.35 15.24 -10.64
C LEU A 41 -5.73 16.56 -9.96
N GLY A 42 -6.42 16.50 -8.82
CA GLY A 42 -6.81 17.68 -8.05
C GLY A 42 -5.62 18.49 -7.54
N HIS A 43 -4.51 17.83 -7.22
CA HIS A 43 -3.27 18.50 -6.79
C HIS A 43 -2.45 19.00 -7.98
N LEU A 44 -2.44 18.24 -9.09
CA LEU A 44 -1.74 18.60 -10.33
C LEU A 44 -2.32 19.86 -10.99
N PHE A 45 -3.63 20.05 -10.91
CA PHE A 45 -4.33 21.23 -11.45
C PHE A 45 -4.73 22.24 -10.37
N SER A 46 -4.11 22.17 -9.19
CA SER A 46 -4.37 23.15 -8.13
C SER A 46 -3.72 24.50 -8.44
N HIS A 47 -4.26 25.58 -7.87
CA HIS A 47 -3.67 26.93 -8.00
C HIS A 47 -2.44 27.14 -7.10
N ASN A 48 -2.03 26.12 -6.33
CA ASN A 48 -0.93 26.22 -5.39
C ASN A 48 0.29 25.49 -5.95
N ASP A 49 1.33 26.25 -6.26
CA ASP A 49 2.56 25.73 -6.87
C ASP A 49 3.19 24.60 -6.06
N SER A 50 3.10 24.63 -4.72
CA SER A 50 3.65 23.57 -3.86
C SER A 50 2.96 22.21 -4.07
N TYR A 51 1.66 22.18 -4.29
CA TYR A 51 0.91 20.96 -4.57
C TYR A 51 1.13 20.47 -6.00
N VAL A 52 1.27 21.38 -6.95
CA VAL A 52 1.59 21.03 -8.35
C VAL A 52 2.97 20.38 -8.42
N GLN A 53 3.98 20.96 -7.77
CA GLN A 53 5.34 20.40 -7.74
C GLN A 53 5.37 19.03 -7.04
N ALA A 54 4.66 18.87 -5.92
CA ALA A 54 4.53 17.59 -5.25
C ALA A 54 3.87 16.53 -6.15
N ALA A 55 2.78 16.87 -6.83
CA ALA A 55 2.10 15.98 -7.77
C ALA A 55 2.99 15.62 -8.97
N ALA A 56 3.68 16.61 -9.55
CA ALA A 56 4.58 16.40 -10.69
C ALA A 56 5.75 15.46 -10.34
N GLY A 57 6.31 15.56 -9.13
CA GLY A 57 7.38 14.66 -8.67
C GLY A 57 6.95 13.20 -8.52
N VAL A 58 5.67 12.95 -8.25
CA VAL A 58 5.10 11.60 -8.08
C VAL A 58 4.54 11.03 -9.39
N GLY A 59 4.34 11.88 -10.41
CA GLY A 59 3.56 11.55 -11.60
C GLY A 59 4.06 10.35 -12.42
N SER A 60 5.37 10.25 -12.66
CA SER A 60 5.96 9.14 -13.42
C SER A 60 5.74 7.79 -12.70
N HIS A 61 5.98 7.75 -11.39
CA HIS A 61 5.77 6.57 -10.55
C HIS A 61 4.29 6.20 -10.46
N PHE A 62 3.39 7.19 -10.40
CA PHE A 62 1.95 6.97 -10.40
C PHE A 62 1.46 6.36 -11.72
N ILE A 63 1.88 6.90 -12.86
CA ILE A 63 1.53 6.36 -14.19
C ILE A 63 2.06 4.93 -14.33
N LEU A 64 3.34 4.70 -13.99
CA LEU A 64 3.96 3.39 -14.04
C LEU A 64 3.23 2.39 -13.13
N ASN A 65 2.86 2.79 -11.91
CA ASN A 65 2.08 1.95 -11.00
C ASN A 65 0.74 1.51 -11.61
N ASN A 66 0.01 2.41 -12.25
CA ASN A 66 -1.27 2.07 -12.88
C ASN A 66 -1.08 1.11 -14.06
N LEU A 67 -0.04 1.29 -14.88
CA LEU A 67 0.28 0.39 -15.99
C LEU A 67 0.70 -1.00 -15.51
N LEU A 68 1.56 -1.08 -14.49
CA LEU A 68 2.00 -2.34 -13.92
C LEU A 68 0.85 -3.08 -13.22
N ASN A 69 0.00 -2.35 -12.49
CA ASN A 69 -1.18 -2.94 -11.85
C ASN A 69 -2.20 -3.44 -12.89
N PHE A 70 -2.38 -2.71 -14.00
CA PHE A 70 -3.20 -3.17 -15.12
C PHE A 70 -2.63 -4.46 -15.74
N ALA A 71 -1.32 -4.51 -16.00
CA ALA A 71 -0.65 -5.70 -16.51
C ALA A 71 -0.79 -6.90 -15.55
N PHE A 72 -0.60 -6.67 -14.25
CA PHE A 72 -0.83 -7.66 -13.20
C PHE A 72 -2.24 -8.25 -13.30
N VAL A 73 -3.30 -7.42 -13.30
CA VAL A 73 -4.69 -7.89 -13.37
C VAL A 73 -4.94 -8.69 -14.66
N MET A 74 -4.44 -8.21 -15.80
CA MET A 74 -4.63 -8.87 -17.09
C MET A 74 -3.95 -10.25 -17.18
N LEU A 75 -2.79 -10.40 -16.56
CA LEU A 75 -2.07 -11.67 -16.47
C LEU A 75 -2.72 -12.61 -15.45
N PHE A 76 -3.12 -12.08 -14.29
CA PHE A 76 -3.75 -12.83 -13.22
C PHE A 76 -5.07 -13.47 -13.66
N VAL A 77 -5.93 -12.71 -14.33
CA VAL A 77 -7.22 -13.22 -14.85
C VAL A 77 -7.01 -14.34 -15.87
N ARG A 78 -5.89 -14.31 -16.62
CA ARG A 78 -5.51 -15.34 -17.59
C ARG A 78 -4.73 -16.52 -16.99
N SER A 79 -4.57 -16.57 -15.67
CA SER A 79 -3.80 -17.60 -14.94
C SER A 79 -2.28 -17.58 -15.17
N TYR A 80 -1.72 -16.48 -15.68
CA TYR A 80 -0.27 -16.31 -15.82
C TYR A 80 0.36 -15.79 -14.51
N PHE A 81 0.25 -16.57 -13.43
CA PHE A 81 0.60 -16.12 -12.08
C PHE A 81 2.07 -15.80 -11.86
N VAL A 82 2.98 -16.49 -12.56
CA VAL A 82 4.42 -16.21 -12.47
C VAL A 82 4.75 -14.86 -13.12
N TRP A 83 4.16 -14.58 -14.28
CA TRP A 83 4.34 -13.28 -14.94
C TRP A 83 3.69 -12.16 -14.13
N SER A 84 2.50 -12.37 -13.60
CA SER A 84 1.85 -11.37 -12.75
C SER A 84 2.66 -11.07 -11.49
N GLU A 85 3.40 -12.06 -10.95
CA GLU A 85 4.31 -11.87 -9.82
C GLU A 85 5.47 -10.93 -10.18
N ILE A 86 6.08 -11.14 -11.36
CA ILE A 86 7.18 -10.29 -11.84
C ILE A 86 6.73 -8.84 -11.94
N PHE A 87 5.53 -8.58 -12.49
CA PHE A 87 4.98 -7.23 -12.57
C PHE A 87 4.70 -6.61 -11.20
N LEU A 88 4.23 -7.40 -10.21
CA LEU A 88 4.09 -6.94 -8.83
C LEU A 88 5.43 -6.59 -8.19
N ILE A 89 6.48 -7.39 -8.42
CA ILE A 89 7.83 -7.14 -7.89
C ILE A 89 8.38 -5.82 -8.47
N ILE A 90 8.25 -5.62 -9.78
CA ILE A 90 8.67 -4.37 -10.43
C ILE A 90 7.89 -3.19 -9.84
N ASN A 91 6.58 -3.34 -9.63
CA ASN A 91 5.76 -2.28 -9.07
C ASN A 91 6.11 -1.97 -7.61
N PHE A 92 6.46 -3.00 -6.84
CA PHE A 92 6.91 -2.85 -5.47
C PHE A 92 8.17 -1.97 -5.41
N PHE A 93 9.18 -2.25 -6.23
CA PHE A 93 10.38 -1.42 -6.30
C PHE A 93 10.10 0.00 -6.78
N ASN A 94 9.22 0.17 -7.78
CA ASN A 94 8.77 1.48 -8.26
C ASN A 94 8.18 2.32 -7.11
N LEU A 95 7.28 1.73 -6.32
CA LEU A 95 6.61 2.41 -5.21
C LEU A 95 7.51 2.59 -3.99
N SER A 96 8.41 1.64 -3.70
CA SER A 96 9.41 1.79 -2.63
C SER A 96 10.39 2.91 -2.95
N SER A 97 10.85 3.01 -4.20
CA SER A 97 11.69 4.12 -4.66
C SER A 97 10.98 5.47 -4.48
N LEU A 98 9.70 5.53 -4.86
CA LEU A 98 8.88 6.72 -4.66
C LEU A 98 8.77 7.09 -3.18
N TYR A 99 8.45 6.10 -2.33
CA TYR A 99 8.31 6.28 -0.90
C TYR A 99 9.58 6.85 -0.27
N PHE A 100 10.75 6.26 -0.54
CA PHE A 100 12.00 6.69 0.07
C PHE A 100 12.50 8.03 -0.46
N ARG A 101 12.24 8.34 -1.73
CA ARG A 101 12.66 9.61 -2.35
C ARG A 101 11.79 10.80 -1.94
N HIS A 102 10.53 10.53 -1.63
CA HIS A 102 9.51 11.56 -1.43
C HIS A 102 8.63 11.29 -0.19
N ASN A 103 9.25 10.88 0.91
CA ASN A 103 8.59 10.53 2.17
C ASN A 103 7.93 11.71 2.91
N THR A 104 8.24 12.95 2.53
CA THR A 104 7.73 14.18 3.18
C THR A 104 6.55 14.82 2.44
N HIS A 105 6.07 14.24 1.34
CA HIS A 105 4.98 14.83 0.56
C HIS A 105 3.68 14.96 1.37
N PRO A 106 2.81 15.93 1.01
CA PRO A 106 1.51 16.10 1.64
C PRO A 106 0.75 14.77 1.69
N ARG A 107 0.26 14.42 2.88
CA ARG A 107 -0.35 13.11 3.14
C ARG A 107 -1.53 12.79 2.22
N PHE A 108 -2.26 13.82 1.78
CA PHE A 108 -3.37 13.68 0.83
C PHE A 108 -2.96 13.17 -0.56
N ILE A 109 -1.72 13.45 -1.00
CA ILE A 109 -1.14 12.89 -2.23
C ILE A 109 -0.47 11.55 -1.92
N HIS A 110 0.21 11.47 -0.78
CA HIS A 110 0.98 10.30 -0.38
C HIS A 110 0.10 9.03 -0.20
N ILE A 111 -1.10 9.15 0.37
CA ILE A 111 -2.04 8.05 0.56
C ILE A 111 -2.42 7.36 -0.76
N PRO A 112 -3.05 8.07 -1.72
CA PRO A 112 -3.53 7.47 -2.97
C PRO A 112 -2.41 7.12 -3.94
N ALA A 113 -1.29 7.85 -3.91
CA ALA A 113 -0.22 7.65 -4.88
C ALA A 113 0.89 6.70 -4.41
N THR A 114 1.10 6.58 -3.08
CA THR A 114 2.27 5.88 -2.52
C THR A 114 1.91 4.84 -1.48
N SER A 115 1.43 5.23 -0.28
CA SER A 115 1.31 4.29 0.85
C SER A 115 0.21 3.25 0.65
N GLY A 116 -0.95 3.64 0.13
CA GLY A 116 -2.03 2.70 -0.21
C GLY A 116 -1.62 1.67 -1.28
N PRO A 117 -1.16 2.10 -2.46
CA PRO A 117 -0.67 1.21 -3.51
C PRO A 117 0.48 0.31 -3.04
N LEU A 118 1.41 0.83 -2.24
CA LEU A 118 2.56 0.06 -1.74
C LEU A 118 2.12 -1.00 -0.73
N ALA A 119 1.20 -0.67 0.19
CA ALA A 119 0.63 -1.61 1.14
C ALA A 119 -0.12 -2.75 0.41
N TRP A 120 -0.93 -2.42 -0.59
CA TRP A 120 -1.60 -3.42 -1.43
C TRP A 120 -0.61 -4.30 -2.17
N THR A 121 0.38 -3.70 -2.85
CA THR A 121 1.38 -4.43 -3.64
C THR A 121 2.17 -5.39 -2.75
N PHE A 122 2.53 -4.97 -1.54
CA PHE A 122 3.17 -5.85 -0.56
C PHE A 122 2.32 -7.09 -0.27
N VAL A 123 1.04 -6.93 0.08
CA VAL A 123 0.16 -8.08 0.36
C VAL A 123 -0.09 -8.93 -0.90
N ALA A 124 -0.22 -8.29 -2.05
CA ALA A 124 -0.48 -8.94 -3.33
C ALA A 124 0.68 -9.85 -3.77
N LEU A 125 1.94 -9.50 -3.49
CA LEU A 125 3.11 -10.35 -3.77
C LEU A 125 2.95 -11.74 -3.13
N TYR A 126 2.64 -11.78 -1.84
CA TYR A 126 2.51 -13.06 -1.16
C TYR A 126 1.24 -13.81 -1.57
N TRP A 127 0.16 -13.09 -1.85
CA TRP A 127 -1.07 -13.70 -2.33
C TRP A 127 -0.88 -14.36 -3.71
N ASN A 128 -0.34 -13.61 -4.67
CA ASN A 128 -0.11 -14.12 -6.01
C ASN A 128 1.03 -15.16 -6.04
N GLY A 129 2.12 -14.94 -5.31
CA GLY A 129 3.21 -15.90 -5.14
C GLY A 129 2.72 -17.24 -4.58
N ALA A 130 1.83 -17.24 -3.57
CA ALA A 130 1.23 -18.47 -3.04
C ALA A 130 0.40 -19.23 -4.09
N ILE A 131 -0.31 -18.52 -4.96
CA ILE A 131 -1.06 -19.11 -6.07
C ILE A 131 -0.10 -19.67 -7.12
N ALA A 132 0.94 -18.93 -7.48
CA ALA A 132 1.95 -19.33 -8.48
C ALA A 132 2.66 -20.64 -8.11
N VAL A 133 2.97 -20.84 -6.83
CA VAL A 133 3.62 -22.07 -6.34
C VAL A 133 2.64 -23.21 -6.00
N GLY A 134 1.33 -22.98 -6.14
CA GLY A 134 0.32 -23.99 -5.85
C GLY A 134 0.27 -24.41 -4.38
N ALA A 135 0.44 -23.47 -3.46
CA ALA A 135 0.50 -23.67 -2.01
C ALA A 135 -0.71 -24.41 -1.41
N LYS A 136 -0.67 -25.75 -1.33
CA LYS A 136 -1.71 -26.57 -0.67
C LYS A 136 -1.20 -27.44 0.47
N ASN A 137 0.11 -27.46 0.66
CA ASN A 137 0.82 -28.43 1.49
C ASN A 137 1.00 -27.88 2.92
N LEU A 138 1.32 -28.74 3.88
CA LEU A 138 1.59 -28.33 5.26
C LEU A 138 2.73 -27.28 5.37
N PRO A 139 3.86 -27.41 4.66
CA PRO A 139 4.90 -26.36 4.66
C PRO A 139 4.38 -25.00 4.19
N ALA A 140 3.52 -24.98 3.17
CA ALA A 140 2.95 -23.74 2.66
C ALA A 140 2.04 -23.04 3.68
N ARG A 141 1.35 -23.81 4.53
CA ARG A 141 0.55 -23.25 5.65
C ARG A 141 1.44 -22.63 6.72
N ILE A 142 2.57 -23.27 7.04
CA ILE A 142 3.54 -22.73 8.00
C ILE A 142 4.08 -21.39 7.48
N VAL A 143 4.51 -21.35 6.22
CA VAL A 143 4.99 -20.13 5.56
C VAL A 143 3.90 -19.05 5.56
N ALA A 144 2.65 -19.40 5.25
CA ALA A 144 1.54 -18.45 5.28
C ALA A 144 1.27 -17.88 6.68
N ASN A 145 1.44 -18.67 7.75
CA ASN A 145 1.31 -18.18 9.13
C ASN A 145 2.42 -17.18 9.49
N ILE A 146 3.66 -17.46 9.07
CA ILE A 146 4.79 -16.54 9.27
C ILE A 146 4.57 -15.27 8.46
N PHE A 147 4.07 -15.39 7.23
CA PHE A 147 3.85 -14.27 6.34
C PHE A 147 2.89 -13.21 6.93
N ILE A 148 1.84 -13.61 7.66
CA ILE A 148 0.92 -12.67 8.31
C ILE A 148 1.67 -11.68 9.22
N TRP A 149 2.71 -12.16 9.93
CA TRP A 149 3.55 -11.31 10.77
C TRP A 149 4.46 -10.36 9.96
N GLY A 150 4.76 -10.70 8.71
CA GLY A 150 5.46 -9.81 7.78
C GLY A 150 4.71 -8.49 7.57
N ILE A 151 3.37 -8.50 7.60
CA ILE A 151 2.54 -7.28 7.56
C ILE A 151 2.81 -6.39 8.78
N LEU A 152 2.91 -6.99 9.97
CA LEU A 152 3.24 -6.25 11.20
C LEU A 152 4.64 -5.65 11.15
N VAL A 153 5.63 -6.44 10.73
CA VAL A 153 7.03 -5.98 10.65
C VAL A 153 7.14 -4.85 9.63
N TYR A 154 6.55 -5.01 8.45
CA TYR A 154 6.58 -4.01 7.39
C TYR A 154 5.86 -2.72 7.81
N GLY A 155 4.66 -2.82 8.37
CA GLY A 155 3.92 -1.66 8.88
C GLY A 155 4.61 -0.99 10.08
N GLY A 156 5.16 -1.78 11.00
CA GLY A 156 5.94 -1.32 12.14
C GLY A 156 7.18 -0.55 11.72
N PHE A 157 7.89 -1.01 10.69
CA PHE A 157 9.03 -0.28 10.12
C PHE A 157 8.64 1.13 9.66
N PHE A 158 7.56 1.29 8.89
CA PHE A 158 7.13 2.63 8.44
C PHE A 158 6.58 3.50 9.58
N LEU A 159 5.88 2.91 10.55
CA LEU A 159 5.40 3.62 11.72
C LEU A 159 6.55 4.11 12.61
N VAL A 160 7.59 3.30 12.83
CA VAL A 160 8.71 3.67 13.71
C VAL A 160 9.72 4.55 12.99
N ALA A 161 10.14 4.19 11.78
CA ALA A 161 11.20 4.91 11.06
C ALA A 161 10.71 6.22 10.43
N TYR A 162 9.49 6.23 9.88
CA TYR A 162 8.95 7.37 9.12
C TYR A 162 7.78 8.07 9.81
N LYS A 163 7.29 7.55 10.95
CA LYS A 163 6.08 8.06 11.63
C LYS A 163 4.86 8.11 10.71
N ASP A 164 4.80 7.22 9.73
CA ASP A 164 3.75 7.20 8.72
C ASP A 164 2.56 6.37 9.17
N TYR A 165 1.59 7.04 9.80
CA TYR A 165 0.32 6.42 10.19
C TYR A 165 -0.55 6.02 8.99
N THR A 166 -0.33 6.58 7.79
CA THR A 166 -1.15 6.22 6.62
C THR A 166 -0.85 4.79 6.16
N MET A 167 0.43 4.42 6.19
CA MET A 167 0.89 3.07 5.90
C MET A 167 0.41 2.07 6.96
N GLY A 168 0.54 2.43 8.24
CA GLY A 168 0.03 1.61 9.35
C GLY A 168 -1.49 1.38 9.26
N PHE A 169 -2.26 2.42 8.95
CA PHE A 169 -3.70 2.31 8.76
C PHE A 169 -4.06 1.42 7.55
N ALA A 170 -3.43 1.61 6.40
CA ALA A 170 -3.66 0.80 5.21
C ALA A 170 -3.39 -0.70 5.45
N LEU A 171 -2.26 -1.02 6.08
CA LEU A 171 -1.91 -2.41 6.42
C LEU A 171 -2.82 -3.00 7.50
N SER A 172 -3.31 -2.18 8.44
CA SER A 172 -4.30 -2.64 9.43
C SER A 172 -5.62 -3.05 8.77
N ILE A 173 -6.10 -2.30 7.76
CA ILE A 173 -7.31 -2.64 7.00
C ILE A 173 -7.10 -3.92 6.19
N LEU A 174 -5.96 -4.06 5.53
CA LEU A 174 -5.64 -5.28 4.78
C LEU A 174 -5.54 -6.50 5.72
N ALA A 175 -4.93 -6.35 6.90
CA ALA A 175 -4.89 -7.40 7.91
C ALA A 175 -6.30 -7.74 8.42
N ALA A 176 -7.17 -6.75 8.65
CA ALA A 176 -8.57 -6.97 9.01
C ALA A 176 -9.31 -7.78 7.94
N SER A 177 -9.12 -7.40 6.68
CA SER A 177 -9.75 -8.05 5.51
C SER A 177 -9.31 -9.51 5.36
N LEU A 178 -8.01 -9.77 5.56
CA LEU A 178 -7.46 -11.13 5.61
C LEU A 178 -8.04 -11.94 6.77
N GLY A 179 -8.15 -11.34 7.96
CA GLY A 179 -8.73 -11.98 9.15
C GLY A 179 -10.19 -12.37 8.95
N VAL A 180 -11.02 -11.46 8.44
CA VAL A 180 -12.44 -11.73 8.12
C VAL A 180 -12.55 -12.84 7.06
N GLY A 181 -11.74 -12.76 5.99
CA GLY A 181 -11.75 -13.78 4.93
C GLY A 181 -11.37 -15.18 5.44
N GLN A 182 -10.38 -15.28 6.33
CA GLN A 182 -9.98 -16.55 6.94
C GLN A 182 -10.99 -17.05 7.96
N PHE A 183 -11.58 -16.16 8.76
CA PHE A 183 -12.59 -16.52 9.75
C PHE A 183 -13.82 -17.16 9.10
N LEU A 184 -14.30 -16.57 7.99
CA LEU A 184 -15.47 -17.06 7.26
C LEU A 184 -15.20 -18.36 6.47
N THR A 185 -13.94 -18.67 6.13
CA THR A 185 -13.59 -19.86 5.35
C THR A 185 -13.09 -21.02 6.20
N LYS A 186 -12.34 -20.75 7.27
CA LYS A 186 -11.71 -21.74 8.15
C LYS A 186 -11.66 -21.24 9.60
N ALA A 187 -12.79 -21.32 10.29
CA ALA A 187 -12.93 -20.90 11.69
C ALA A 187 -11.91 -21.54 12.65
N PHE A 188 -11.42 -22.76 12.38
CA PHE A 188 -10.43 -23.45 13.22
C PHE A 188 -8.97 -23.31 12.74
N ALA A 189 -8.61 -22.20 12.10
CA ALA A 189 -7.24 -21.92 11.67
C ALA A 189 -6.61 -20.77 12.49
N LEU A 190 -5.32 -20.89 12.87
CA LEU A 190 -4.60 -19.83 13.61
C LEU A 190 -4.47 -18.51 12.82
N GLN A 191 -4.64 -18.55 11.50
CA GLN A 191 -4.42 -17.41 10.60
C GLN A 191 -5.33 -16.21 10.90
N TRP A 192 -6.61 -16.44 11.19
CA TRP A 192 -7.51 -15.32 11.46
C TRP A 192 -7.18 -14.63 12.78
N ILE A 193 -6.73 -15.38 13.80
CA ILE A 193 -6.27 -14.84 15.08
C ILE A 193 -5.05 -13.96 14.84
N PHE A 194 -4.04 -14.47 14.13
CA PHE A 194 -2.84 -13.71 13.81
C PHE A 194 -3.16 -12.44 13.03
N ALA A 195 -4.05 -12.52 12.05
CA ALA A 195 -4.45 -11.37 11.25
C ALA A 195 -5.15 -10.29 12.09
N PHE A 196 -6.05 -10.64 13.02
CA PHE A 196 -6.67 -9.67 13.91
C PHE A 196 -5.72 -9.10 14.96
N VAL A 197 -4.77 -9.88 15.46
CA VAL A 197 -3.71 -9.36 16.33
C VAL A 197 -2.85 -8.34 15.59
N VAL A 198 -2.39 -8.67 14.38
CA VAL A 198 -1.63 -7.73 13.52
C VAL A 198 -2.43 -6.47 13.24
N MET A 199 -3.71 -6.61 12.89
CA MET A 199 -4.63 -5.49 12.70
C MET A 199 -4.71 -4.61 13.94
N ALA A 200 -4.98 -5.19 15.12
CA ALA A 200 -5.18 -4.44 16.35
C ALA A 200 -3.90 -3.70 16.76
N VAL A 201 -2.74 -4.38 16.70
CA VAL A 201 -1.46 -3.77 17.03
C VAL A 201 -1.14 -2.62 16.08
N LEU A 202 -1.21 -2.84 14.76
CA LEU A 202 -0.94 -1.77 13.79
C LEU A 202 -1.92 -0.60 13.94
N PHE A 203 -3.21 -0.87 14.13
CA PHE A 203 -4.22 0.16 14.29
C PHE A 203 -3.99 1.00 15.55
N LEU A 204 -3.73 0.37 16.70
CA LEU A 204 -3.45 1.09 17.94
C LEU A 204 -2.13 1.88 17.86
N SER A 205 -1.06 1.29 17.33
CA SER A 205 0.20 1.99 17.09
C SER A 205 0.03 3.19 16.15
N THR A 206 -0.80 3.03 15.12
CA THR A 206 -1.18 4.09 14.19
C THR A 206 -1.89 5.22 14.91
N LEU A 207 -2.86 4.94 15.78
CA LEU A 207 -3.56 5.98 16.54
C LEU A 207 -2.62 6.73 17.49
N VAL A 208 -1.69 6.03 18.15
CA VAL A 208 -0.70 6.65 19.03
C VAL A 208 0.18 7.65 18.28
N ILE A 209 0.53 7.38 17.02
CA ILE A 209 1.34 8.28 16.19
C ILE A 209 0.49 9.37 15.52
N ALA A 210 -0.73 9.03 15.09
CA ALA A 210 -1.63 9.93 14.39
C ALA A 210 -2.19 11.03 15.31
N VAL A 211 -2.56 10.71 16.55
CA VAL A 211 -3.22 11.67 17.47
C VAL A 211 -2.32 12.88 17.78
N PRO A 212 -1.05 12.74 18.20
CA PRO A 212 -0.16 13.89 18.39
C PRO A 212 0.13 14.62 17.08
N GLY A 213 0.23 13.88 15.97
CA GLY A 213 0.51 14.44 14.64
C GLY A 213 -0.67 15.16 13.97
N ILE A 214 -1.89 14.99 14.46
CA ILE A 214 -3.12 15.66 13.99
C ILE A 214 -3.55 16.78 14.95
N PHE A 215 -3.40 16.57 16.26
CA PHE A 215 -3.84 17.52 17.29
C PHE A 215 -2.74 18.49 17.77
N GLY A 216 -1.56 18.49 17.15
CA GLY A 216 -0.55 19.53 17.34
C GLY A 216 -0.01 19.70 18.76
N LYS A 217 -0.22 18.72 19.65
CA LYS A 217 0.41 18.73 20.96
C LYS A 217 1.79 18.14 20.81
N GLU A 218 2.77 19.02 20.63
CA GLU A 218 4.18 18.69 20.81
C GLU A 218 4.36 18.01 22.17
N ILE A 219 4.43 16.69 22.17
CA ILE A 219 5.13 15.99 23.24
C ILE A 219 6.60 16.14 22.86
N SER A 220 7.16 17.29 23.24
CA SER A 220 8.58 17.62 23.12
C SER A 220 9.39 16.71 24.04
N PHE A 221 9.53 15.45 23.63
CA PHE A 221 10.61 14.63 24.13
C PHE A 221 11.66 14.55 23.02
N ARG A 222 12.61 15.50 23.12
CA ARG A 222 13.99 15.36 22.65
C ARG A 222 14.24 15.63 21.16
N ARG A 223 14.22 16.91 20.74
CA ARG A 223 14.82 17.35 19.47
C ARG A 223 15.22 18.84 19.43
N ASP A 224 15.93 19.31 20.46
CA ASP A 224 16.74 20.53 20.39
C ASP A 224 18.20 20.18 20.08
N THR A 225 18.47 19.30 19.12
CA THR A 225 19.82 19.12 18.54
C THR A 225 19.71 18.22 17.31
N GLU A 226 20.42 18.58 16.24
CA GLU A 226 20.53 17.90 14.94
C GLU A 226 19.44 18.19 13.90
N GLY A 227 19.85 18.98 12.91
CA GLY A 227 19.19 19.06 11.62
C GLY A 227 18.63 20.44 11.31
N ALA A 228 19.48 21.46 11.30
CA ALA A 228 19.22 22.65 10.48
C ALA A 228 19.04 22.15 9.04
N VAL A 229 17.78 22.00 8.64
CA VAL A 229 17.40 21.68 7.26
C VAL A 229 17.78 22.93 6.46
N VAL A 230 18.93 22.84 5.79
CA VAL A 230 19.32 23.83 4.78
C VAL A 230 18.19 23.85 3.75
N SER A 231 17.54 25.01 3.65
CA SER A 231 16.51 25.26 2.66
C SER A 231 17.10 25.07 1.27
N ALA A 232 16.47 24.23 0.43
CA ALA A 232 16.85 24.05 -0.97
C ALA A 232 16.75 25.34 -1.80
N ASP A 233 16.17 26.42 -1.25
CA ASP A 233 16.17 27.75 -1.87
C ASP A 233 17.53 28.49 -1.74
N GLN A 234 18.46 28.03 -0.88
CA GLN A 234 19.80 28.62 -0.80
C GLN A 234 20.71 28.25 -1.99
N GLU A 235 20.40 27.19 -2.75
CA GLU A 235 21.17 26.85 -3.97
C GLU A 235 20.77 27.72 -5.18
N ARG A 236 19.68 28.49 -5.08
CA ARG A 236 19.18 29.38 -6.14
C ARG A 236 19.14 30.86 -5.72
N ALA A 237 19.95 31.25 -4.74
CA ALA A 237 20.19 32.67 -4.50
C ALA A 237 21.08 33.22 -5.63
N PRO A 238 20.64 34.22 -6.41
CA PRO A 238 21.54 34.91 -7.32
C PRO A 238 22.60 35.63 -6.47
N LEU A 239 23.87 35.26 -6.66
CA LEU A 239 25.04 35.98 -6.15
C LEU A 239 25.10 37.35 -6.84
N LEU A 240 24.36 38.31 -6.29
CA LEU A 240 24.49 39.72 -6.62
C LEU A 240 25.13 40.42 -5.44
N ASP A 241 26.46 40.46 -5.46
CA ASP A 241 27.23 41.62 -5.05
C ASP A 241 28.14 41.99 -6.24
N ASP A 242 28.23 43.31 -6.47
CA ASP A 242 29.17 44.05 -7.33
C ASP A 242 28.55 44.80 -8.53
N ALA A 243 27.89 45.94 -8.22
CA ALA A 243 28.21 47.27 -8.75
C ALA A 243 27.42 48.37 -8.03
#